data_AF-A0A365GY84-F1
#
_entry.id   AF-A0A365GY84-F1
#
_cell.length_a   1.000
_cell.length_b   1.000
_cell.length_c   1.000
_cell.angle_alpha   90.00
_cell.angle_beta   90.00
_cell.angle_gamma   90.00
#
_symmetry.space_group_name_H-M   'P 1'
#
loop_
_entity.id
_entity.type
_entity.pdbx_description
1 polymer ?
#
loop_
_entity_poly.entity_id
_entity_poly.type
_entity_poly.pdbx_seq_one_letter_code
_entity_poly.pdbx_strand_id
1 'polypeptide(L)' 'MLSRIEIAAVTEQIAHRASRLLAGASLHGHKYAIDALVAATALLAPGPAVILSSDPEDLTVLTQGRVRIVKV' A
#
# COMPACT_ATOMS: atom_id res chain seq x y z
N MET A 1 -14.53 9.79 -15.89
CA MET A 1 -15.67 9.13 -15.23
C MET A 1 -15.12 7.97 -14.42
N LEU A 2 -15.00 8.09 -13.09
CA LEU A 2 -14.69 6.95 -12.21
C LEU A 2 -16.00 6.18 -12.02
N SER A 3 -16.36 5.30 -12.95
CA SER A 3 -17.63 4.55 -12.87
C SER A 3 -17.50 3.22 -12.12
N ARG A 4 -16.33 2.90 -11.58
CA ARG A 4 -16.10 1.68 -10.80
C ARG A 4 -15.15 1.97 -9.65
N ILE A 5 -15.71 2.08 -8.45
CA ILE A 5 -14.98 2.04 -7.18
C ILE A 5 -15.29 0.69 -6.55
N GLU A 6 -14.26 -0.08 -6.26
CA GLU A 6 -14.36 -1.32 -5.50
C GLU A 6 -13.73 -1.09 -4.12
N ILE A 7 -14.47 -1.40 -3.06
CA ILE A 7 -13.94 -1.29 -1.69
C ILE A 7 -13.20 -2.57 -1.37
N ALA A 8 -11.87 -2.49 -1.27
CA ALA A 8 -11.04 -3.62 -0.86
C ALA A 8 -11.19 -3.86 0.65
N ALA A 9 -11.63 -5.06 1.03
CA ALA A 9 -11.61 -5.47 2.43
C ALA A 9 -10.17 -5.70 2.90
N VAL A 10 -9.85 -5.24 4.12
CA VAL A 10 -8.57 -5.59 4.77
C VAL A 10 -8.67 -7.01 5.30
N THR A 11 -8.21 -7.96 4.50
CA THR A 11 -8.14 -9.38 4.89
C THR A 11 -6.96 -9.65 5.81
N GLU A 12 -6.96 -10.81 6.48
CA GLU A 12 -5.84 -11.24 7.31
C GLU A 12 -4.52 -11.29 6.52
N GLN A 13 -4.56 -11.74 5.27
CA GLN A 13 -3.40 -11.78 4.38
C GLN A 13 -2.84 -10.37 4.14
N ILE A 14 -3.70 -9.38 3.92
CA ILE A 14 -3.29 -7.97 3.73
C ILE A 14 -2.70 -7.43 5.03
N ALA A 15 -3.34 -7.68 6.17
CA ALA A 15 -2.86 -7.22 7.48
C ALA A 15 -1.48 -7.81 7.83
N HIS A 16 -1.28 -9.12 7.64
CA HIS A 16 0.02 -9.76 7.84
C HIS A 16 1.08 -9.22 6.90
N ARG A 17 0.73 -9.00 5.63
CA ARG A 17 1.67 -8.44 4.66
C ARG A 17 2.06 -7.01 5.05
N ALA A 18 1.12 -6.17 5.46
CA ALA A 18 1.38 -4.81 5.93
C ALA A 18 2.31 -4.81 7.15
N SER A 19 2.07 -5.68 8.13
CA SER A 19 2.96 -5.85 9.29
C SER A 19 4.39 -6.21 8.87
N ARG A 20 4.55 -7.10 7.89
CA ARG A 20 5.87 -7.45 7.34
C ARG A 20 6.54 -6.31 6.59
N LEU A 21 5.79 -5.46 5.89
CA LEU A 21 6.35 -4.29 5.19
C LEU A 21 6.89 -3.29 6.22
N LEU A 22 6.12 -3.01 7.28
CA LEU A 22 6.56 -2.15 8.38
C LEU A 22 7.83 -2.67 9.05
N ALA A 23 7.84 -3.96 9.41
CA ALA A 23 9.02 -4.59 9.99
C ALA A 23 10.24 -4.52 9.07
N GLY A 24 10.06 -4.80 7.78
CA GLY A 24 11.13 -4.74 6.78
C GLY A 24 11.68 -3.32 6.54
N ALA A 25 10.84 -2.30 6.71
CA ALA A 25 11.24 -0.90 6.60
C ALA A 25 11.72 -0.30 7.94
N SER A 26 11.70 -1.07 9.04
CA SER A 26 11.94 -0.58 10.40
C SER A 26 11.02 0.60 10.79
N LEU A 27 9.82 0.64 10.24
CA LEU A 27 8.78 1.62 10.54
C LEU A 27 7.85 1.06 11.61
N HIS A 28 7.47 1.89 12.58
CA HIS A 28 6.60 1.50 13.68
C HIS A 28 5.61 2.61 14.03
N GLY A 29 4.58 2.22 14.80
CA GLY A 29 3.53 3.13 15.25
C GLY A 29 2.36 3.26 14.25
N HIS A 30 1.29 3.90 14.71
CA HIS A 30 0.05 4.03 13.95
C HIS A 30 0.18 4.93 12.71
N LYS A 31 1.21 5.79 12.65
CA LYS A 31 1.44 6.73 11.54
C LYS A 31 1.47 6.02 10.17
N TYR A 32 2.15 4.88 10.07
CA TYR A 32 2.38 4.20 8.79
C TYR A 32 1.39 3.07 8.51
N ALA A 33 0.43 2.83 9.41
CA ALA A 33 -0.43 1.64 9.34
C ALA A 33 -1.31 1.64 8.07
N ILE A 34 -1.87 2.80 7.71
CA ILE A 34 -2.71 2.93 6.51
C ILE A 34 -1.88 2.77 5.24
N ASP A 35 -0.72 3.42 5.14
CA ASP A 35 0.16 3.29 3.96
C ASP A 35 0.66 1.86 3.79
N ALA A 36 0.94 1.15 4.88
CA ALA A 36 1.32 -0.26 4.82
C ALA A 36 0.17 -1.15 4.31
N LEU A 37 -1.08 -0.86 4.69
CA LEU A 37 -2.26 -1.57 4.19
C LEU A 37 -2.49 -1.26 2.69
N VAL A 38 -2.33 -0.01 2.27
CA VAL A 38 -2.43 0.38 0.86
C VAL A 38 -1.34 -0.30 0.02
N ALA A 39 -0.09 -0.26 0.48
CA ALA A 39 1.03 -0.92 -0.17
C ALA A 39 0.84 -2.44 -0.26
N ALA A 40 0.40 -3.08 0.83
CA ALA A 40 0.11 -4.52 0.85
C ALA A 40 -1.02 -4.89 -0.12
N THR A 41 -2.09 -4.09 -0.15
CA THR A 41 -3.22 -4.30 -1.06
C THR A 41 -2.75 -4.21 -2.52
N ALA A 42 -2.00 -3.17 -2.88
CA ALA A 42 -1.49 -2.99 -4.23
C ALA A 42 -0.50 -4.10 -4.65
N LEU A 43 0.36 -4.55 -3.73
CA LEU A 43 1.31 -5.65 -3.99
C LEU A 43 0.64 -7.02 -4.16
N LEU A 44 -0.57 -7.20 -3.64
CA LEU A 44 -1.35 -8.43 -3.76
C LEU A 44 -2.41 -8.34 -4.86
N ALA A 45 -2.61 -7.16 -5.46
CA ALA A 45 -3.59 -6.97 -6.51
C ALA A 45 -3.19 -7.76 -7.78
N PRO A 46 -4.16 -8.31 -8.54
CA PRO A 46 -3.89 -8.95 -9.82
C PRO A 46 -3.34 -7.95 -10.85
N GLY A 47 -2.20 -8.28 -11.45
CA GLY A 47 -1.59 -7.48 -12.51
C GLY A 47 -0.87 -6.21 -12.01
N PRO A 48 -0.42 -5.33 -12.92
CA PRO A 48 0.27 -4.10 -12.54
C PRO A 48 -0.66 -3.13 -11.79
N ALA A 49 -0.34 -2.83 -10.53
CA ALA A 49 -1.04 -1.86 -9.72
C ALA A 49 -0.40 -0.46 -9.78
N VAL A 50 -1.22 0.58 -9.61
CA VAL A 50 -0.79 1.98 -9.45
C VAL A 50 -1.40 2.53 -8.18
N ILE A 51 -0.59 3.18 -7.33
CA ILE A 51 -1.07 3.94 -6.18
C ILE A 51 -1.04 5.43 -6.51
N LEU A 52 -2.18 6.10 -6.27
CA LEU A 52 -2.31 7.55 -6.36
C LEU A 52 -2.28 8.11 -4.94
N SER A 53 -1.33 8.99 -4.61
CA SER A 53 -1.22 9.61 -3.28
C SER A 53 -0.71 11.03 -3.39
N SER A 54 -1.22 11.94 -2.56
CA SER A 54 -0.66 13.29 -2.42
C SER A 54 0.70 13.29 -1.72
N ASP A 55 0.99 12.25 -0.93
CA ASP A 55 2.21 12.07 -0.13
C ASP A 55 2.82 10.68 -0.43
N PRO A 56 3.59 10.53 -1.53
CA PRO A 56 4.11 9.24 -2.01
C PRO A 56 5.33 8.68 -1.26
N GLU A 57 5.93 9.45 -0.35
CA GLU A 57 7.23 9.21 0.26
C GLU A 57 7.23 7.90 1.07
N ASP A 58 6.27 7.74 1.99
CA ASP A 58 6.15 6.56 2.84
C ASP A 58 5.81 5.30 2.01
N LEU A 59 4.96 5.45 0.99
CA LEU A 59 4.59 4.36 0.08
C LEU A 59 5.78 3.89 -0.78
N THR A 60 6.68 4.80 -1.15
CA THR A 60 7.88 4.47 -1.92
C THR A 60 8.81 3.58 -1.10
N VAL A 61 9.00 3.92 0.18
CA VAL A 61 9.78 3.11 1.13
C VAL A 61 9.15 1.73 1.30
N LEU A 62 7.83 1.66 1.52
CA LEU A 62 7.12 0.41 1.79
C LEU A 62 7.05 -0.54 0.58
N THR A 63 6.82 0.00 -0.62
CA THR A 63 6.67 -0.82 -1.83
C THR A 63 8.00 -1.25 -2.44
N GLN A 64 9.10 -0.55 -2.11
CA GLN A 64 10.45 -0.81 -2.64
C GLN A 64 10.48 -0.82 -4.19
N GLY A 65 9.70 0.07 -4.82
CA GLY A 65 9.65 0.20 -6.28
C GLY A 65 8.90 -0.91 -7.04
N ARG A 66 8.28 -1.86 -6.33
CA ARG A 66 7.50 -2.96 -6.96
C ARG A 66 6.12 -2.54 -7.46
N VAL A 67 5.65 -1.36 -7.03
CA VAL A 67 4.37 -0.78 -7.43
C VAL A 67 4.65 0.61 -7.98
N ARG A 68 3.97 0.98 -9.06
CA ARG A 68 4.07 2.34 -9.60
C ARG A 68 3.30 3.29 -8.67
N ILE A 69 3.94 4.37 -8.27
CA ILE A 69 3.34 5.41 -7.44
C ILE A 69 3.27 6.71 -8.26
N VAL A 70 2.14 7.39 -8.21
CA VAL A 70 1.91 8.67 -8.89
C VAL A 70 1.44 9.68 -7.86
N LYS A 71 2.16 10.81 -7.79
CA LYS A 71 1.74 11.96 -6.98
C LYS A 71 0.54 12.62 -7.65
N VAL A 72 -0.51 12.89 -6.87
CA VAL A 72 -1.71 13.63 -7.31
C VAL A 72 -1.90 14.93 -6.56
#